data_AF-A0A7X6B7S6-F1
#
_entry.id   AF-A0A7X6B7S6-F1
#
_cell.length_a   1.000
_cell.length_b   1.000
_cell.length_c   1.000
_cell.angle_alpha   90.00
_cell.angle_beta   90.00
_cell.angle_gamma   90.00
#
_symmetry.space_group_name_H-M   'P 1'
#
loop_
_entity.id
_entity.type
_entity.pdbx_description
1 polymer ?
#
loop_
_entity_poly.entity_id
_entity_poly.type
_entity_poly.pdbx_seq_one_letter_code
_entity_poly.pdbx_strand_id
1 'polypeptide(L)'
;MAHPSNIVYCTGPHDPHALDGISRRHRSGDLDTLCPVCLGYGQWNTQIDLVSHRSIRHACPKCDGRGWIETGADMVPSHDTALSPDGQPMWVVRLDPSDDRE
;
A
#
# COMPACT_ATOMS: atom_id res chain seq x y z
N MET A 1 27.42 -10.49 20.19
CA MET A 1 26.79 -10.15 21.48
C MET A 1 25.33 -9.81 21.22
N ALA A 2 24.40 -10.41 21.97
CA ALA A 2 22.99 -10.04 21.89
C ALA A 2 22.82 -8.67 22.57
N HIS A 3 22.24 -7.72 21.86
CA HIS A 3 21.86 -6.44 22.47
C HIS A 3 20.58 -6.64 23.30
N PRO A 4 20.37 -5.88 24.39
CA PRO A 4 19.06 -5.80 25.01
C PRO A 4 18.02 -5.41 23.95
N SER A 5 16.90 -6.12 23.91
CA SER A 5 15.86 -5.99 22.88
C SER A 5 14.54 -5.54 23.49
N ASN A 6 13.84 -4.62 22.85
CA ASN A 6 12.47 -4.25 23.19
C ASN A 6 11.63 -4.26 21.90
N ILE A 7 11.18 -5.46 21.53
CA ILE A 7 10.46 -5.68 20.27
C ILE A 7 8.99 -5.32 20.47
N VAL A 8 8.51 -4.36 19.68
CA VAL A 8 7.09 -4.05 19.52
C VAL A 8 6.59 -4.73 18.25
N TYR A 9 5.43 -5.39 18.36
CA TYR A 9 4.70 -5.95 17.23
C TYR A 9 3.57 -5.00 16.86
N CYS A 10 3.52 -4.60 15.60
CA CYS A 10 2.42 -3.81 15.08
C CYS A 10 1.49 -4.71 14.25
N THR A 11 0.21 -4.47 14.39
CA THR A 11 -0.89 -5.09 13.67
C THR A 11 -1.21 -4.36 12.36
N GLY A 12 -0.88 -3.07 12.27
CA GLY A 12 -1.12 -2.28 11.07
C GLY A 12 -0.40 -0.94 11.03
N PRO A 13 -0.55 -0.20 9.91
CA PRO A 13 0.16 1.07 9.66
C PRO A 13 -0.29 2.23 10.56
N HIS A 14 -1.37 2.07 11.33
CA HIS A 14 -1.89 3.06 12.27
C HIS A 14 -1.36 2.88 13.70
N ASP A 15 -0.61 1.81 13.97
CA ASP A 15 -0.05 1.59 15.29
C ASP A 15 1.07 2.60 15.62
N PRO A 16 1.28 2.97 16.89
CA PRO A 16 2.19 4.06 17.27
C PRO A 16 3.61 3.94 16.73
N HIS A 17 4.14 2.71 16.65
CA HIS A 17 5.51 2.42 16.21
C HIS A 17 5.59 1.89 14.77
N ALA A 18 4.45 1.87 14.05
CA ALA A 18 4.37 1.31 12.71
C ALA A 18 5.18 2.11 11.69
N LEU A 19 5.40 3.41 11.93
CA LEU A 19 6.07 4.30 10.97
C LEU A 19 7.45 4.77 11.44
N ASP A 20 7.89 4.34 12.62
CA ASP A 20 9.17 4.73 13.21
C ASP A 20 10.36 4.33 12.33
N GLY A 21 11.26 5.28 12.08
CA GLY A 21 12.45 5.06 11.27
C GLY A 21 12.16 4.78 9.78
N ILE A 22 10.95 5.06 9.31
CA ILE A 22 10.58 4.98 7.89
C ILE A 22 10.46 6.41 7.34
N SER A 23 11.11 6.70 6.22
CA SER A 23 10.94 7.98 5.55
C SER A 23 9.75 7.94 4.59
N ARG A 24 9.03 9.05 4.48
CA ARG A 24 8.04 9.22 3.42
C ARG A 24 8.71 9.10 2.06
N ARG A 25 8.00 8.47 1.11
CA ARG A 25 8.46 8.37 -0.28
C ARG A 25 8.28 9.72 -0.95
N HIS A 26 9.29 10.16 -1.71
CA HIS A 26 9.18 11.39 -2.49
C HIS A 26 8.45 11.12 -3.81
N ARG A 27 7.45 11.93 -4.13
CA ARG A 27 6.71 11.91 -5.40
C ARG A 27 6.23 13.34 -5.72
N SER A 28 6.02 13.64 -7.00
CA SER A 28 5.76 15.00 -7.47
C SER A 28 4.80 15.07 -8.66
N GLY A 29 3.94 14.06 -8.88
CA GLY A 29 2.91 14.13 -9.92
C GLY A 29 1.72 14.98 -9.47
N ASP A 30 1.10 15.67 -10.42
CA ASP A 30 0.00 16.61 -10.14
C ASP A 30 -1.28 15.92 -9.63
N LEU A 31 -1.43 14.62 -9.88
CA LEU A 31 -2.56 13.79 -9.42
C LEU A 31 -2.19 12.89 -8.24
N ASP A 32 -0.97 13.02 -7.69
CA ASP A 32 -0.50 12.16 -6.61
C ASP A 32 -0.97 12.70 -5.26
N THR A 33 -1.74 11.90 -4.54
CA THR A 33 -2.03 12.15 -3.12
C THR A 33 -1.36 11.11 -2.23
N LEU A 34 -1.14 11.49 -0.98
CA LEU A 34 -0.63 10.57 0.03
C LEU A 34 -1.63 9.44 0.22
N CYS A 35 -1.14 8.19 0.22
CA CYS A 35 -1.99 7.06 0.57
C CYS A 35 -2.61 7.29 1.97
N PRO A 36 -3.94 7.23 2.12
CA PRO A 36 -4.60 7.55 3.40
C PRO A 36 -4.31 6.52 4.49
N VAL A 37 -3.94 5.30 4.09
CA VAL A 37 -3.62 4.20 5.02
C VAL A 37 -2.21 4.35 5.59
N CYS A 38 -1.22 4.52 4.72
CA CYS A 38 0.19 4.59 5.14
C CYS A 38 0.78 5.98 5.13
N LEU A 39 -0.01 7.03 4.90
CA LEU A 39 0.35 8.46 4.99
C LEU A 39 1.65 8.86 4.24
N GLY A 40 1.91 8.26 3.08
CA GLY A 40 3.12 8.55 2.29
C GLY A 40 4.31 7.62 2.52
N TYR A 41 4.24 6.74 3.52
CA TYR A 41 5.40 5.92 3.90
C TYR A 41 5.57 4.70 3.01
N GLY A 42 4.49 4.21 2.39
CA GLY A 42 4.48 3.07 1.47
C GLY A 42 4.68 1.71 2.16
N GLN A 43 5.25 1.70 3.35
CA GLN A 43 5.52 0.52 4.16
C GLN A 43 5.35 0.87 5.64
N TRP A 44 5.23 -0.15 6.48
CA TRP A 44 5.11 -0.02 7.93
C TRP A 44 5.85 -1.17 8.62
N ASN A 45 6.28 -0.96 9.86
CA ASN A 45 6.96 -1.95 10.68
C ASN A 45 5.94 -2.97 11.20
N THR A 46 6.08 -4.25 10.86
CA THR A 46 5.36 -5.33 11.56
C THR A 46 6.04 -5.66 12.89
N GLN A 47 7.36 -5.45 12.96
CA GLN A 47 8.15 -5.56 14.18
C GLN A 47 9.20 -4.45 14.19
N ILE A 48 9.44 -3.84 15.35
CA ILE A 48 10.55 -2.91 15.56
C ILE A 48 11.15 -3.10 16.95
N ASP A 49 12.48 -3.20 17.00
CA ASP A 49 13.23 -3.15 18.25
C ASP A 49 13.52 -1.69 18.60
N LEU A 50 12.90 -1.17 19.67
CA LEU A 50 13.05 0.22 20.08
C LEU A 50 14.45 0.55 20.64
N VAL A 51 15.30 -0.45 20.89
CA VAL A 51 16.68 -0.23 21.33
C VAL A 51 17.63 -0.09 20.15
N SER A 52 17.55 -1.01 19.17
CA SER A 52 18.45 -1.01 18.01
C SER A 52 17.88 -0.36 16.75
N HIS A 53 16.60 0.00 16.76
CA HIS A 53 15.81 0.50 15.63
C HIS A 53 15.80 -0.43 14.39
N ARG A 54 16.21 -1.69 14.55
CA ARG A 54 16.02 -2.72 13.53
C ARG A 54 14.54 -3.07 13.43
N SER A 55 14.05 -3.21 12.21
CA SER A 55 12.62 -3.46 11.94
C SER A 55 12.43 -4.53 10.86
N ILE A 56 11.31 -5.23 10.96
CA ILE A 56 10.72 -6.03 9.88
C ILE A 56 9.56 -5.21 9.35
N ARG A 57 9.50 -5.04 8.02
CA ARG A 57 8.55 -4.14 7.37
C ARG A 57 7.66 -4.91 6.40
N HIS A 58 6.44 -4.40 6.23
CA HIS A 58 5.49 -4.89 5.24
C HIS A 58 5.10 -3.74 4.31
N ALA A 59 4.92 -4.04 3.02
CA ALA A 59 4.39 -3.07 2.07
C ALA A 59 2.95 -2.70 2.45
N CYS A 60 2.56 -1.44 2.26
CA CYS A 60 1.19 -1.03 2.43
C CYS A 60 0.32 -1.76 1.38
N PRO A 61 -0.74 -2.49 1.78
CA PRO A 61 -1.57 -3.23 0.85
C PRO A 61 -2.45 -2.33 -0.03
N LYS A 62 -2.76 -1.09 0.42
CA LYS A 62 -3.58 -0.14 -0.34
C LYS A 62 -2.82 0.41 -1.56
N CYS A 63 -1.65 0.97 -1.33
CA CYS A 63 -0.85 1.59 -2.39
C CYS A 63 0.26 0.67 -2.94
N ASP A 64 0.27 -0.61 -2.57
CA ASP A 64 1.27 -1.60 -2.95
C ASP A 64 2.73 -1.10 -2.85
N GLY A 65 3.11 -0.57 -1.67
CA GLY A 65 4.47 -0.09 -1.46
C GLY A 65 4.78 1.33 -1.96
N ARG A 66 3.92 1.93 -2.80
CA ARG A 66 4.19 3.23 -3.45
C ARG A 66 4.24 4.41 -2.47
N GLY A 67 3.39 4.39 -1.44
CA GLY A 67 3.17 5.50 -0.51
C GLY A 67 2.18 6.55 -1.01
N TRP A 68 1.86 6.49 -2.30
CA TRP A 68 1.01 7.46 -2.99
C TRP A 68 -0.05 6.70 -3.78
N ILE A 69 -1.19 7.36 -3.96
CA ILE A 69 -2.27 6.91 -4.83
C ILE A 69 -2.53 8.01 -5.86
N GLU A 70 -3.05 7.64 -7.02
CA GLU A 70 -3.36 8.59 -8.08
C GLU A 70 -4.84 8.93 -8.01
N THR A 71 -5.17 10.20 -7.76
CA THR A 71 -6.56 10.67 -7.60
C THR A 71 -7.23 11.02 -8.92
N GLY A 72 -6.68 10.55 -10.04
CA GLY A 72 -7.28 10.72 -11.36
C GLY A 72 -8.64 10.03 -11.44
N ALA A 73 -9.52 10.54 -12.29
CA ALA A 73 -10.76 9.87 -12.66
C ALA A 73 -10.54 8.82 -13.77
N ASP A 74 -9.28 8.50 -14.06
CA ASP A 74 -8.92 7.53 -15.09
C ASP A 74 -9.50 6.16 -14.74
N MET A 75 -10.06 5.52 -15.76
CA MET A 75 -10.58 4.18 -15.62
C MET A 75 -9.41 3.19 -15.66
N VAL A 76 -9.38 2.25 -14.72
CA VAL A 76 -8.32 1.26 -14.60
C VAL A 76 -8.77 -0.09 -15.19
N PRO A 77 -7.87 -0.84 -15.84
CA PRO A 77 -8.18 -2.16 -16.36
C PRO A 77 -8.42 -3.17 -15.23
N SER A 78 -9.59 -3.79 -15.25
CA SER A 78 -10.08 -4.79 -14.31
C SER A 78 -10.36 -6.07 -15.07
N HIS A 79 -9.71 -7.17 -14.68
CA HIS A 79 -9.89 -8.46 -15.34
C HIS A 79 -11.22 -9.09 -14.92
N ASP A 80 -12.04 -9.46 -15.90
CA ASP A 80 -13.37 -10.05 -15.68
C ASP A 80 -13.62 -11.19 -16.70
N THR A 81 -14.74 -11.91 -16.52
CA THR A 81 -15.21 -12.93 -17.45
C THR A 81 -16.58 -12.57 -17.98
N ALA A 82 -16.75 -12.66 -19.30
CA ALA A 82 -18.02 -12.44 -19.98
C ALA A 82 -18.35 -13.64 -20.88
N LEU A 83 -19.61 -13.74 -21.31
CA LEU A 83 -19.99 -14.67 -22.37
C LEU A 83 -19.70 -14.05 -23.73
N SER A 84 -19.11 -14.83 -24.63
CA SER A 84 -19.02 -14.52 -26.05
C SER A 84 -20.42 -14.47 -26.67
N PRO A 85 -20.58 -13.92 -27.89
CA PRO A 85 -21.85 -13.97 -28.61
C PRO A 85 -22.42 -15.40 -28.75
N ASP A 86 -21.55 -16.41 -28.77
CA ASP A 86 -21.89 -17.83 -28.87
C ASP A 86 -22.11 -18.51 -27.49
N GLY A 87 -22.13 -17.72 -26.41
CA GLY A 87 -22.39 -18.19 -25.05
C GLY A 87 -21.20 -18.89 -24.36
N GLN A 88 -19.97 -18.73 -24.86
CA GLN A 88 -18.78 -19.32 -24.25
C GLN A 88 -18.09 -18.32 -23.31
N PRO A 89 -17.60 -18.75 -22.13
CA PRO A 89 -16.88 -17.85 -21.24
C PRO A 89 -15.56 -17.39 -21.88
N MET A 90 -15.28 -16.10 -21.79
CA MET A 90 -14.04 -15.48 -22.26
C MET A 90 -13.52 -14.45 -21.26
N TRP A 91 -12.20 -14.30 -21.22
CA TRP A 91 -11.55 -13.23 -20.48
C TRP A 91 -11.78 -11.89 -21.17
N VAL A 92 -12.17 -10.90 -20.40
CA VAL A 92 -12.32 -9.52 -20.84
C VAL A 92 -11.58 -8.60 -19.88
N VAL A 93 -11.19 -7.43 -20.37
CA VAL A 93 -10.72 -6.33 -19.53
C VAL A 93 -11.81 -5.28 -19.52
N ARG A 94 -12.43 -5.09 -18.36
CA ARG A 94 -13.33 -3.96 -18.13
C ARG A 94 -12.51 -2.77 -17.69
N LEU A 95 -13.02 -1.58 -17.99
CA LEU A 95 -12.53 -0.36 -17.41
C LEU A 95 -13.46 -0.03 -16.24
N ASP A 96 -12.94 -0.11 -15.02
CA ASP A 96 -13.65 0.26 -13.79
C ASP A 96 -13.02 1.54 -13.22
N PRO A 97 -13.78 2.36 -12.46
CA PRO A 97 -13.17 3.51 -11.80
C PRO A 97 -12.09 3.05 -10.82
N SER A 98 -11.00 3.82 -10.73
CA SER A 98 -9.96 3.57 -9.73
C SER A 98 -10.55 3.49 -8.32
N ASP A 99 -10.08 2.53 -7.52
CA ASP A 99 -10.41 2.45 -6.08
C ASP A 99 -9.58 3.42 -5.24
N ASP A 100 -8.66 4.16 -5.88
CA ASP A 100 -7.93 5.30 -5.31
C ASP A 100 -8.77 6.60 -5.25
N ARG A 101 -10.09 6.48 -5.46
CA ARG A 101 -11.06 7.56 -5.25
C ARG A 101 -11.26 7.79 -3.75
N GLU A 102 -11.33 9.07 -3.36
CA GLU A 102 -11.55 9.57 -1.99
C GLU A 102 -12.62 8.81 -1.19
#